data_AF-F2RL00-F1
#
_entry.id   AF-F2RL00-F1
#
_cell.length_a   1.000
_cell.length_b   1.000
_cell.length_c   1.000
_cell.angle_alpha   90.00
_cell.angle_beta   90.00
_cell.angle_gamma   90.00
#
_symmetry.space_group_name_H-M   'P 1'
#
loop_
_entity.id
_entity.type
_entity.pdbx_description
1 polymer ?
#
loop_
_entity_poly.entity_id
_entity_poly.type
_entity_poly.pdbx_seq_one_letter_code
_entity_poly.pdbx_strand_id
1 'polypeptide(L)' 'MTTPAHPLRAKHAGTDPVHAARSILAGGHNTACLIWLDPKAPHQWLPDTTPVTCAACERALARKANR' A
#
# COMPACT_ATOMS: atom_id res chain seq x y z
N MET A 1 11.32 1.61 18.24
CA MET A 1 10.70 2.22 17.05
C MET A 1 9.90 1.14 16.34
N THR A 2 8.57 1.21 16.38
CA THR A 2 7.70 0.21 15.75
C THR A 2 7.68 0.49 14.25
N THR A 3 8.23 -0.41 13.43
CA THR A 3 8.18 -0.27 11.98
C THR A 3 6.72 -0.19 11.53
N PRO A 4 6.32 0.82 10.74
CA PRO A 4 4.95 0.91 10.26
C PRO A 4 4.61 -0.32 9.42
N ALA A 5 3.40 -0.86 9.59
CA ALA A 5 2.98 -2.08 8.90
C ALA A 5 2.95 -1.94 7.36
N HIS A 6 2.89 -0.70 6.85
CA HIS A 6 2.88 -0.37 5.41
C HIS A 6 3.81 0.82 5.14
N PRO A 7 5.14 0.62 5.12
CA PRO A 7 6.10 1.70 4.94
C PRO A 7 6.16 2.22 3.49
N LEU A 8 5.59 1.51 2.51
CA LEU A 8 5.73 1.84 1.10
C LEU A 8 4.47 2.46 0.51
N ARG A 9 4.63 3.06 -0.67
CA ARG A 9 3.54 3.56 -1.52
C ARG A 9 3.64 2.90 -2.89
N ALA A 10 2.51 2.46 -3.42
CA ALA A 10 2.45 1.82 -4.72
C ALA A 10 1.21 2.27 -5.51
N LYS A 11 1.37 2.51 -6.81
CA LYS A 11 0.25 2.57 -7.76
C LYS A 11 0.16 1.26 -8.52
N HIS A 12 -1.05 0.73 -8.64
CA HIS A 12 -1.28 -0.46 -9.43
C HIS A 12 -1.16 -0.13 -10.92
N ALA A 13 -0.65 -1.08 -11.72
CA ALA A 13 -0.56 -0.89 -13.16
C ALA A 13 -1.94 -0.51 -13.76
N GLY A 14 -1.97 0.56 -14.53
CA GLY A 14 -3.20 1.05 -15.18
C GLY A 14 -4.21 1.72 -14.25
N THR A 15 -3.84 2.09 -13.02
CA THR A 15 -4.72 2.81 -12.09
C THR A 15 -4.05 4.06 -11.51
N ASP A 16 -4.88 5.04 -11.13
CA ASP A 16 -4.43 6.29 -10.50
C ASP A 16 -4.19 6.25 -8.97
N PRO A 17 -4.97 5.50 -8.15
CA PRO A 17 -4.87 5.62 -6.71
C PRO A 17 -3.55 5.10 -6.16
N VAL A 18 -3.01 5.83 -5.18
CA VAL A 18 -1.82 5.46 -4.41
C VAL A 18 -2.26 4.62 -3.22
N HIS A 19 -1.74 3.40 -3.14
CA HIS A 19 -1.98 2.45 -2.07
C HIS A 19 -0.86 2.46 -1.04
N ALA A 20 -1.20 2.27 0.23
CA ALA A 20 -0.24 1.97 1.27
C ALA A 20 0.17 0.50 1.18
N ALA A 21 1.46 0.22 1.00
CA ALA A 21 1.99 -1.12 0.74
C ALA A 21 3.04 -1.55 1.77
N ARG A 22 3.19 -2.87 1.97
CA ARG A 22 4.17 -3.46 2.90
C ARG A 22 5.49 -3.86 2.22
N SER A 23 5.41 -4.59 1.11
CA SER A 23 6.50 -5.13 0.27
C SER A 23 5.87 -6.05 -0.80
N ILE A 24 6.47 -6.20 -1.99
CA ILE A 24 6.06 -7.25 -2.97
C ILE A 24 6.80 -8.58 -2.83
N LEU A 25 7.91 -8.62 -2.08
CA LEU A 25 8.75 -9.81 -2.01
C LEU A 25 8.10 -10.98 -1.26
N ALA A 26 7.02 -10.73 -0.52
CA ALA A 26 6.36 -11.75 0.29
C ALA A 26 5.30 -12.57 -0.47
N GLY A 27 4.91 -12.18 -1.70
CA GLY A 27 3.62 -12.58 -2.26
C GLY A 27 2.45 -12.09 -1.38
N GLY A 28 1.20 -12.18 -1.86
CA GLY A 28 0.03 -11.87 -1.03
C GLY A 28 -0.65 -10.51 -1.29
N HIS A 29 -1.63 -10.21 -0.43
CA HIS A 29 -2.30 -8.92 -0.36
C HIS A 29 -1.37 -7.88 0.27
N ASN A 30 -0.62 -7.18 -0.57
CA ASN A 30 0.50 -6.35 -0.14
C ASN A 30 0.11 -4.92 0.26
N THR A 31 -1.15 -4.55 0.10
CA THR A 31 -1.67 -3.23 0.46
C THR A 31 -2.55 -3.25 1.71
N ALA A 32 -2.70 -2.09 2.35
CA ALA A 32 -3.56 -1.93 3.53
C ALA A 32 -5.04 -2.25 3.24
N CYS A 33 -5.51 -1.98 2.02
CA CYS A 33 -6.85 -2.32 1.56
C CYS A 33 -7.00 -3.77 1.06
N LEU A 34 -5.99 -4.61 1.28
CA LEU A 34 -5.97 -6.00 0.86
C LEU A 34 -6.06 -6.21 -0.66
N ILE A 35 -5.58 -5.27 -1.46
CA ILE A 35 -5.35 -5.51 -2.89
C ILE A 35 -4.04 -6.28 -3.07
N TRP A 36 -4.07 -7.25 -3.98
CA TRP A 36 -2.91 -7.99 -4.46
C TRP A 36 -2.09 -7.12 -5.41
N LEU A 37 -0.79 -6.96 -5.13
CA LEU A 37 0.15 -6.37 -6.08
C LEU A 37 0.88 -7.50 -6.77
N ASP A 38 0.51 -7.79 -8.02
CA ASP A 38 1.16 -8.83 -8.82
C ASP A 38 2.64 -8.49 -9.02
N PRO A 39 3.59 -9.29 -8.50
CA PRO A 39 5.01 -9.01 -8.69
C PRO A 39 5.44 -9.01 -10.16
N LYS A 40 4.65 -9.59 -11.08
CA LYS A 40 4.90 -9.57 -12.53
C LYS A 40 4.31 -8.34 -13.24
N ALA A 41 3.40 -7.61 -12.59
CA ALA A 41 2.81 -6.41 -13.18
C ALA A 41 3.70 -5.18 -12.91
N PRO A 42 3.73 -4.19 -13.83
CA PRO A 42 4.58 -3.01 -13.72
C PRO A 42 4.00 -1.98 -12.74
N HIS A 43 3.96 -2.30 -11.44
CA HIS A 43 3.54 -1.35 -10.40
C HIS A 43 4.57 -0.24 -10.24
N GLN A 44 4.07 0.99 -10.03
CA GLN A 44 4.94 2.11 -9.72
C GLN A 44 5.12 2.21 -8.21
N TRP A 45 6.36 2.03 -7.74
CA TRP A 45 6.76 2.28 -6.35
C TRP A 45 7.03 3.76 -6.14
N LEU A 46 6.51 4.29 -5.04
CA LEU A 46 6.57 5.70 -4.69
C LEU A 46 7.20 5.88 -3.29
N PRO A 47 7.81 7.04 -3.00
CA PRO A 47 8.33 7.36 -1.69
C PRO A 47 7.25 7.28 -0.59
N ASP A 48 7.65 6.95 0.64
CA ASP A 48 6.77 6.87 1.82
C ASP A 48 6.09 8.19 2.18
N THR A 49 6.74 9.31 1.83
CA THR A 49 6.21 10.68 1.90
C THR A 49 5.05 10.95 0.94
N THR A 50 4.82 10.08 -0.05
CA THR A 50 3.70 10.24 -0.99
C THR A 50 2.37 10.00 -0.26
N PRO A 51 1.38 10.91 -0.40
CA PRO A 51 0.07 10.70 0.18
C PRO A 51 -0.61 9.45 -0.37
N VAL A 52 -1.28 8.71 0.52
CA VAL A 52 -2.18 7.61 0.14
C VAL A 52 -3.46 8.25 -0.40
N THR A 53 -3.87 7.91 -1.61
CA THR A 53 -5.11 8.44 -2.22
C THR A 53 -6.19 7.37 -2.40
N CYS A 54 -5.86 6.11 -2.12
CA CYS A 54 -6.87 5.05 -2.04
C CYS A 54 -7.69 5.19 -0.75
N ALA A 55 -8.96 5.60 -0.87
CA ALA A 55 -9.88 5.76 0.26
C ALA A 55 -10.02 4.50 1.13
N ALA A 56 -9.95 3.31 0.55
CA ALA A 56 -9.96 2.05 1.30
C ALA A 56 -8.68 1.85 2.14
N CYS A 57 -7.52 2.24 1.60
CA CYS A 57 -6.27 2.22 2.36
C CYS A 57 -6.31 3.23 3.51
N GLU A 58 -6.79 4.45 3.27
CA GLU A 58 -6.92 5.48 4.31
C GLU A 58 -7.77 4.98 5.48
N ARG A 59 -8.95 4.41 5.20
CA ARG A 59 -9.84 3.82 6.21
C ARG A 59 -9.17 2.66 6.96
N ALA A 60 -8.43 1.80 6.26
CA ALA A 60 -7.75 0.66 6.87
C ALA A 60 -6.60 1.10 7.80
N LEU A 61 -5.85 2.14 7.40
CA LEU A 61 -4.79 2.71 8.22
C LEU A 61 -5.35 3.42 9.46
N ALA A 62 -6.42 4.20 9.32
CA ALA A 62 -7.09 4.86 10.45
C ALA A 62 -7.58 3.83 11.49
N ARG A 63 -8.19 2.71 11.05
CA ARG A 63 -8.62 1.62 11.94
C ARG A 63 -7.46 0.96 12.68
N LYS A 64 -6.28 0.86 12.06
CA LYS A 64 -5.08 0.27 12.67
C LYS A 64 -4.38 1.23 13.64
N ALA A 65 -4.45 2.53 13.40
CA ALA A 65 -3.90 3.55 14.30
C ALA A 65 -4.71 3.68 15.61
N ASN A 66 -6.01 3.37 15.55
CA ASN A 66 -6.93 3.45 16.68
C ASN A 66 -6.98 2.16 17.53
N ARG A 67 -6.10 1.19 17.28
CA ARG A 67 -6.06 -0.12 17.92
C ARG A 67 -4.73 -0.32 18.63
#